data_AF-A0A2D5Y5Z5-F1
#
_entry.id   AF-A0A2D5Y5Z5-F1
#
_cell.length_a   1.000
_cell.length_b   1.000
_cell.length_c   1.000
_cell.angle_alpha   90.00
_cell.angle_beta   90.00
_cell.angle_gamma   90.00
#
_symmetry.space_group_name_H-M   'P 1'
#
loop_
_entity.id
_entity.type
_entity.pdbx_description
1 polymer ?
#
loop_
_entity_poly.entity_id
_entity_poly.type
_entity_poly.pdbx_seq_one_letter_code
_entity_poly.pdbx_strand_id
1 'polypeptide(L)'
;MRKFFILAFVLSAFSIGSMNTVYAQDQDEDGFSIYSTSVLLLPNIQHKRKNRREYYEITLSEPSGPFFKEVKFLNQPPAKTISQRVDRLIHGIKIDIPPQYDHYGYEIRRYMKSILVPGDLNDPAKIAEELKNAKKARVILDYWKKSLHEEMADIEAKLNDGYSTPTLKTTYRYNANIVNSFISDAYFWIDRNIEFLEFLRDNIRGFAVQYPFYNVPDTNTRERFKELHAKREDGLNRVIVYPPFRAMIF
;
A
#
# COMPACT_ATOMS: atom_id res chain seq x y z
N MET A 1 16.12 -57.05 -36.56
CA MET A 1 16.06 -58.08 -35.50
C MET A 1 16.59 -57.48 -34.20
N ARG A 2 15.85 -57.67 -33.10
CA ARG A 2 16.23 -57.32 -31.71
C ARG A 2 17.40 -58.17 -31.21
N LYS A 3 18.19 -57.59 -30.27
CA LYS A 3 18.64 -58.10 -28.94
C LYS A 3 20.01 -57.51 -28.61
N PHE A 4 20.10 -56.55 -27.67
CA PHE A 4 20.28 -56.71 -26.21
C PHE A 4 21.63 -57.33 -25.80
N PHE A 5 22.45 -56.54 -25.10
CA PHE A 5 23.24 -57.03 -23.97
C PHE A 5 23.19 -56.04 -22.81
N ILE A 6 23.09 -56.63 -21.63
CA ILE A 6 22.81 -56.08 -20.30
C ILE A 6 24.10 -56.20 -19.48
N LEU A 7 24.38 -55.22 -18.60
CA LEU A 7 25.03 -55.38 -17.28
C LEU A 7 24.76 -54.04 -16.52
N ALA A 8 23.84 -53.92 -15.55
CA ALA A 8 23.82 -54.45 -14.17
C ALA A 8 25.05 -54.02 -13.36
N PHE A 9 25.02 -53.54 -12.12
CA PHE A 9 24.01 -53.08 -11.15
C PHE A 9 24.85 -52.64 -9.93
N VAL A 10 24.59 -51.51 -9.26
CA VAL A 10 24.69 -51.43 -7.78
C VAL A 10 23.64 -50.44 -7.27
N LEU A 11 22.75 -51.00 -6.44
CA LEU A 11 21.69 -50.37 -5.64
C LEU A 11 22.24 -49.59 -4.46
N SER A 12 21.56 -48.50 -4.09
CA SER A 12 20.70 -48.41 -2.88
C SER A 12 20.43 -46.95 -2.51
N ALA A 13 19.32 -46.54 -1.88
CA ALA A 13 17.91 -46.92 -1.87
C ALA A 13 17.17 -45.86 -1.00
N PHE A 14 15.84 -45.81 -1.16
CA PHE A 14 14.80 -45.11 -0.37
C PHE A 14 14.61 -43.59 -0.59
N SER A 15 13.40 -43.04 -0.73
CA SER A 15 12.04 -43.56 -0.98
C SER A 15 11.18 -42.34 -1.32
N ILE A 16 10.58 -42.29 -2.52
CA ILE A 16 9.57 -41.29 -2.89
C ILE A 16 8.20 -41.93 -2.63
N GLY A 17 7.57 -41.51 -1.54
CA GLY A 17 6.17 -41.77 -1.22
C GLY A 17 5.25 -40.83 -1.99
N SER A 18 4.28 -41.43 -2.64
CA SER A 18 3.29 -40.89 -3.57
C SER A 18 2.09 -40.19 -2.91
N MET A 19 1.35 -39.47 -3.78
CA MET A 19 -0.13 -39.37 -3.85
C MET A 19 -0.86 -38.37 -2.92
N ASN A 20 -1.48 -37.32 -3.48
CA ASN A 20 -2.86 -37.40 -4.01
C ASN A 20 -3.33 -36.03 -4.57
N THR A 21 -3.60 -35.98 -5.87
CA THR A 21 -4.51 -35.01 -6.49
C THR A 21 -5.93 -35.57 -6.38
N VAL A 22 -6.82 -34.86 -5.69
CA VAL A 22 -8.27 -35.10 -5.76
C VAL A 22 -8.87 -33.99 -6.60
N TYR A 23 -9.34 -34.36 -7.79
CA TYR A 23 -10.28 -33.57 -8.57
C TYR A 23 -11.69 -33.93 -8.08
N ALA A 24 -12.43 -32.95 -7.60
CA ALA A 24 -13.88 -33.02 -7.52
C ALA A 24 -14.42 -31.85 -8.36
N GLN A 25 -15.04 -32.21 -9.47
CA GLN A 25 -15.69 -31.32 -10.41
C GLN A 25 -17.18 -31.64 -10.29
N ASP A 26 -17.90 -30.85 -9.50
CA ASP A 26 -19.36 -30.80 -9.57
C ASP A 26 -19.74 -29.56 -10.38
N GLN A 27 -20.31 -29.82 -11.55
CA GLN A 27 -21.07 -28.83 -12.31
C GLN A 27 -22.50 -28.89 -11.82
N ASP A 28 -23.00 -27.79 -11.28
CA ASP A 28 -24.42 -27.51 -11.24
C ASP A 28 -24.67 -26.14 -11.91
N GLU A 29 -25.65 -26.16 -12.80
CA GLU A 29 -26.10 -25.07 -13.65
C GLU A 29 -26.80 -24.00 -12.81
N ASP A 30 -26.21 -22.81 -12.71
CA ASP A 30 -26.88 -21.49 -12.72
C ASP A 30 -25.97 -20.40 -12.10
N GLY A 31 -25.65 -19.38 -12.92
CA GLY A 31 -25.40 -18.00 -12.46
C GLY A 31 -24.18 -17.68 -11.59
N PHE A 32 -23.31 -16.82 -12.12
CA PHE A 32 -22.19 -16.10 -11.47
C PHE A 32 -20.88 -16.88 -11.22
N SER A 33 -19.93 -16.66 -12.13
CA SER A 33 -18.51 -16.93 -11.93
C SER A 33 -17.84 -15.69 -11.32
N ILE A 34 -17.56 -15.74 -10.00
CA ILE A 34 -16.69 -14.78 -9.32
C ILE A 34 -15.29 -15.38 -9.29
N TYR A 35 -14.45 -15.04 -10.26
CA TYR A 35 -13.00 -15.24 -10.14
C TYR A 35 -12.34 -13.90 -9.80
N SER A 36 -12.02 -13.73 -8.52
CA SER A 36 -10.82 -12.97 -8.14
C SER A 36 -10.29 -13.59 -6.87
N THR A 37 -9.66 -14.75 -7.03
CA THR A 37 -8.82 -15.37 -6.02
C THR A 37 -7.63 -14.43 -5.80
N SER A 38 -7.73 -13.57 -4.79
CA SER A 38 -6.56 -12.89 -4.24
C SER A 38 -5.73 -13.95 -3.52
N VAL A 39 -4.93 -14.70 -4.29
CA VAL A 39 -3.93 -15.61 -3.74
C VAL A 39 -2.94 -14.74 -2.99
N LEU A 40 -3.08 -14.70 -1.66
CA LEU A 40 -2.03 -14.27 -0.74
C LEU A 40 -0.80 -15.15 -1.01
N LEU A 41 0.09 -14.67 -1.87
CA LEU A 41 1.42 -15.25 -2.05
C LEU A 41 2.23 -14.94 -0.78
N LEU A 42 2.09 -15.80 0.22
CA LEU A 42 3.09 -15.92 1.26
C LEU A 42 4.43 -16.27 0.57
N PRO A 43 5.54 -15.61 0.93
CA PRO A 43 6.83 -15.86 0.28
C PRO A 43 7.28 -17.31 0.50
N ASN A 44 7.68 -17.95 -0.59
CA ASN A 44 8.18 -19.32 -0.60
C ASN A 44 9.65 -19.32 -0.13
N ILE A 45 9.91 -19.74 1.11
CA ILE A 45 11.25 -19.75 1.71
C ILE A 45 11.94 -21.07 1.32
N GLN A 46 12.92 -21.03 0.41
CA GLN A 46 13.80 -22.17 0.16
C GLN A 46 15.17 -22.00 0.83
N HIS A 47 15.56 -22.98 1.65
CA HIS A 47 16.85 -23.02 2.32
C HIS A 47 17.92 -23.68 1.44
N LYS A 48 18.97 -22.95 1.08
CA LYS A 48 20.22 -23.54 0.56
C LYS A 48 21.40 -23.13 1.45
N ARG A 49 21.97 -24.10 2.16
CA ARG A 49 23.20 -23.90 2.95
C ARG A 49 24.43 -24.02 2.05
N LYS A 50 25.20 -22.94 1.94
CA LYS A 50 26.63 -22.96 1.61
C LYS A 50 27.34 -21.90 2.45
N ASN A 51 28.53 -22.21 2.92
CA ASN A 51 29.24 -21.56 4.02
C ASN A 51 29.20 -20.01 4.05
N ARG A 52 28.83 -19.49 5.24
CA ARG A 52 29.16 -18.17 5.80
C ARG A 52 28.63 -16.90 5.11
N ARG A 53 27.31 -16.81 5.01
CA ARG A 53 26.44 -15.64 5.31
C ARG A 53 25.03 -16.08 4.91
N GLU A 54 24.09 -16.08 5.84
CA GLU A 54 22.71 -16.41 5.53
C GLU A 54 22.11 -15.25 4.74
N TYR A 55 21.90 -15.45 3.45
CA TYR A 55 21.18 -14.54 2.57
C TYR A 55 19.71 -14.98 2.50
N TYR A 56 18.80 -14.02 2.59
CA TYR A 56 17.36 -14.25 2.50
C TYR A 56 16.86 -13.58 1.22
N GLU A 57 16.05 -14.30 0.46
CA GLU A 57 15.56 -13.92 -0.86
C GLU A 57 14.17 -13.28 -0.73
N ILE A 58 14.01 -12.04 -1.22
CA ILE A 58 12.72 -11.35 -1.29
C ILE A 58 12.61 -10.76 -2.70
N THR A 59 11.55 -11.12 -3.44
CA THR A 59 11.32 -10.67 -4.82
C THR A 59 10.20 -9.62 -4.83
N LEU A 60 10.48 -8.43 -5.37
CA LEU A 60 9.50 -7.36 -5.60
C LEU A 60 9.55 -6.94 -7.07
N SER A 61 8.42 -6.62 -7.68
CA SER A 61 8.33 -6.10 -9.06
C SER A 61 8.64 -4.60 -9.13
N GLU A 62 9.36 -4.15 -10.17
CA GLU A 62 9.56 -2.71 -10.42
C GLU A 62 8.27 -2.06 -10.94
N PRO A 63 7.77 -0.99 -10.30
CA PRO A 63 6.72 -0.15 -10.89
C PRO A 63 7.35 0.99 -11.69
N SER A 64 6.85 1.24 -12.90
CA SER A 64 6.88 2.61 -13.43
C SER A 64 6.14 3.51 -12.44
N GLY A 65 6.62 4.74 -12.21
CA GLY A 65 5.98 5.65 -11.27
C GLY A 65 4.91 6.51 -11.97
N PRO A 66 3.85 6.97 -11.28
CA PRO A 66 2.80 7.74 -11.93
C PRO A 66 3.27 9.13 -12.34
N PHE A 67 2.83 9.59 -13.51
CA PHE A 67 3.11 10.93 -14.02
C PHE A 67 2.10 11.96 -13.47
N PHE A 68 2.57 12.85 -12.59
CA PHE A 68 1.77 13.97 -12.05
C PHE A 68 2.12 15.27 -12.79
N LYS A 69 1.16 15.82 -13.54
CA LYS A 69 1.27 17.14 -14.20
C LYS A 69 1.05 18.25 -13.20
N GLU A 70 1.73 19.38 -13.34
CA GLU A 70 1.43 20.59 -12.57
C GLU A 70 -0.05 20.98 -12.76
N VAL A 71 -0.74 21.26 -11.65
CA VAL A 71 -2.18 21.56 -11.62
C VAL A 71 -2.39 22.96 -11.10
N LYS A 72 -3.18 23.76 -11.82
CA LYS A 72 -3.72 25.02 -11.31
C LYS A 72 -4.97 24.73 -10.51
N PHE A 73 -4.91 24.88 -9.19
CA PHE A 73 -6.06 24.64 -8.32
C PHE A 73 -7.18 25.65 -8.56
N LEU A 74 -8.41 25.13 -8.54
CA LEU A 74 -9.64 25.90 -8.66
C LEU A 74 -10.42 25.80 -7.36
N ASN A 75 -11.08 26.90 -7.00
CA ASN A 75 -12.03 26.86 -5.89
C ASN A 75 -13.26 26.07 -6.33
N GLN A 76 -13.66 25.08 -5.53
CA GLN A 76 -14.96 24.45 -5.75
C GLN A 76 -16.06 25.51 -5.55
N PRO A 77 -17.10 25.54 -6.39
CA PRO A 77 -18.24 26.41 -6.16
C PRO A 77 -18.83 26.10 -4.77
N PRO A 78 -19.20 27.10 -3.96
CA PRO A 78 -19.65 26.88 -2.59
C PRO A 78 -20.86 25.93 -2.57
N ALA A 79 -20.92 25.06 -1.56
CA ALA A 79 -22.05 24.16 -1.39
C ALA A 79 -23.29 25.00 -1.03
N LYS A 80 -24.40 24.77 -1.74
CA LYS A 80 -25.65 25.53 -1.57
C LYS A 80 -26.53 24.95 -0.45
N THR A 81 -26.33 23.69 -0.09
CA THR A 81 -27.14 22.98 0.90
C THR A 81 -26.26 22.17 1.86
N ILE A 82 -26.78 21.86 3.05
CA ILE A 82 -26.10 20.98 4.01
C ILE A 82 -25.88 19.58 3.43
N SER A 83 -26.84 19.06 2.65
CA SER A 83 -26.68 17.78 1.95
C SER A 83 -25.45 17.78 1.06
N GLN A 84 -25.26 18.84 0.26
CA GLN A 84 -24.07 18.95 -0.61
C GLN A 84 -22.77 19.03 0.20
N ARG A 85 -22.78 19.63 1.38
CA ARG A 85 -21.61 19.67 2.27
C ARG A 85 -21.28 18.30 2.83
N VAL A 86 -22.31 17.57 3.29
CA VAL A 86 -22.19 16.18 3.74
C VAL A 86 -21.61 15.29 2.64
N ASP A 87 -22.08 15.41 1.41
CA ASP A 87 -21.59 14.61 0.27
C ASP A 87 -20.14 14.94 -0.06
N ARG A 88 -19.77 16.23 0.02
CA ARG A 88 -18.40 16.70 -0.27
C ARG A 88 -17.36 16.28 0.74
N LEU A 89 -17.73 15.86 1.96
CA LEU A 89 -16.78 15.36 2.97
C LEU A 89 -15.90 14.22 2.45
N ILE A 90 -16.44 13.40 1.55
CA ILE A 90 -15.74 12.21 1.02
C ILE A 90 -15.15 12.43 -0.38
N HIS A 91 -15.21 13.66 -0.91
CA HIS A 91 -14.54 14.01 -2.17
C HIS A 91 -13.02 14.00 -1.98
N GLY A 92 -12.30 13.36 -2.90
CA GLY A 92 -10.85 13.16 -2.80
C GLY A 92 -10.45 12.01 -1.84
N ILE A 93 -11.42 11.40 -1.16
CA ILE A 93 -11.23 10.24 -0.27
C ILE A 93 -11.87 9.00 -0.87
N LYS A 94 -13.20 9.01 -1.00
CA LYS A 94 -13.98 7.88 -1.54
C LYS A 94 -14.51 8.16 -2.94
N ILE A 95 -14.81 9.42 -3.23
CA ILE A 95 -15.25 9.86 -4.54
C ILE A 95 -14.07 10.54 -5.23
N ASP A 96 -13.68 10.00 -6.38
CA ASP A 96 -12.65 10.62 -7.20
C ASP A 96 -13.17 11.93 -7.80
N ILE A 97 -12.33 12.95 -7.77
CA ILE A 97 -12.64 14.28 -8.27
C ILE A 97 -11.44 14.81 -9.05
N PRO A 98 -11.65 15.71 -10.03
CA PRO A 98 -10.55 16.24 -10.81
C PRO A 98 -9.46 16.88 -9.93
N PRO A 99 -8.16 16.71 -10.28
CA PRO A 99 -7.04 17.22 -9.48
C PRO A 99 -7.12 18.69 -9.11
N GLN A 100 -7.69 19.53 -9.99
CA GLN A 100 -7.85 20.95 -9.73
C GLN A 100 -8.77 21.26 -8.54
N TYR A 101 -9.59 20.31 -8.11
CA TYR A 101 -10.52 20.42 -6.98
C TYR A 101 -10.11 19.57 -5.77
N ASP A 102 -9.00 18.81 -5.86
CA ASP A 102 -8.51 17.89 -4.82
C ASP A 102 -7.13 18.32 -4.33
N HIS A 103 -6.99 19.53 -3.80
CA HIS A 103 -5.68 20.08 -3.45
C HIS A 103 -4.91 19.17 -2.47
N TYR A 104 -5.53 18.81 -1.35
CA TYR A 104 -4.88 18.01 -0.32
C TYR A 104 -4.57 16.59 -0.80
N GLY A 105 -5.56 15.90 -1.37
CA GLY A 105 -5.38 14.53 -1.84
C GLY A 105 -4.35 14.46 -2.96
N TYR A 106 -4.44 15.33 -3.96
CA TYR A 106 -3.49 15.37 -5.07
C TYR A 106 -2.05 15.59 -4.60
N GLU A 107 -1.81 16.55 -3.70
CA GLU A 107 -0.46 16.85 -3.20
C GLU A 107 0.13 15.72 -2.37
N ILE A 108 -0.67 15.10 -1.48
CA ILE A 108 -0.22 13.93 -0.73
C ILE A 108 0.16 12.81 -1.70
N ARG A 109 -0.70 12.51 -2.67
CA ARG A 109 -0.43 11.48 -3.68
C ARG A 109 0.83 11.79 -4.48
N ARG A 110 1.02 13.03 -4.90
CA ARG A 110 2.21 13.48 -5.63
C ARG A 110 3.50 13.31 -4.82
N TYR A 111 3.49 13.66 -3.54
CA TYR A 111 4.68 13.53 -2.69
C TYR A 111 4.98 12.09 -2.30
N MET A 112 3.96 11.24 -2.25
CA MET A 112 4.10 9.84 -1.84
C MET A 112 4.23 8.86 -3.02
N LYS A 113 4.11 9.33 -4.27
CA LYS A 113 4.07 8.52 -5.50
C LYS A 113 5.28 7.61 -5.74
N SER A 114 6.43 8.00 -5.21
CA SER A 114 7.73 7.43 -5.57
C SER A 114 8.53 7.13 -4.32
N ILE A 115 7.88 6.72 -3.23
CA ILE A 115 8.63 6.20 -2.09
C ILE A 115 9.07 4.78 -2.42
N LEU A 116 10.36 4.66 -2.72
CA LEU A 116 11.14 3.43 -2.83
C LEU A 116 10.79 2.53 -4.00
N VAL A 117 11.25 2.95 -5.19
CA VAL A 117 11.63 1.97 -6.21
C VAL A 117 12.87 1.22 -5.69
N PRO A 118 13.00 -0.11 -5.87
CA PRO A 118 14.10 -0.88 -5.30
C PRO A 118 15.52 -0.34 -5.57
N GLY A 119 15.71 0.39 -6.66
CA GLY A 119 16.98 1.05 -7.01
C GLY A 119 17.37 2.26 -6.15
N ASP A 120 16.44 2.81 -5.35
CA ASP A 120 16.63 4.07 -4.62
C ASP A 120 17.15 3.87 -3.19
N LEU A 121 17.13 2.63 -2.70
CA LEU A 121 17.46 2.24 -1.32
C LEU A 121 18.92 2.48 -0.90
N ASN A 122 19.80 2.73 -1.87
CA ASN A 122 21.22 2.99 -1.64
C ASN A 122 21.67 4.40 -2.03
N ASP A 123 20.75 5.26 -2.48
CA ASP A 123 21.06 6.63 -2.88
C ASP A 123 20.74 7.60 -1.74
N PRO A 124 21.76 8.19 -1.06
CA PRO A 124 21.55 9.12 0.04
C PRO A 124 20.75 10.35 -0.36
N ALA A 125 20.92 10.82 -1.60
CA ALA A 125 20.23 12.01 -2.09
C ALA A 125 18.74 11.70 -2.28
N LYS A 126 18.41 10.54 -2.86
CA LYS A 126 17.01 10.11 -3.02
C LYS A 126 16.33 9.83 -1.69
N ILE A 127 16.97 9.12 -0.77
CA ILE A 127 16.41 8.89 0.58
C ILE A 127 16.10 10.22 1.28
N ALA A 128 17.01 11.20 1.19
CA ALA A 128 16.78 12.52 1.77
C ALA A 128 15.63 13.27 1.09
N GLU A 129 15.50 13.18 -0.24
CA GLU A 129 14.40 13.76 -1.00
C GLU A 129 13.05 13.12 -0.65
N GLU A 130 12.97 11.79 -0.66
CA GLU A 130 11.77 11.04 -0.30
C GLU A 130 11.34 11.30 1.13
N LEU A 131 12.28 11.37 2.08
CA LEU A 131 11.99 11.71 3.46
C LEU A 131 11.41 13.13 3.58
N LYS A 132 11.95 14.09 2.82
CA LYS A 132 11.42 15.45 2.75
C LYS A 132 10.01 15.46 2.16
N ASN A 133 9.75 14.66 1.13
CA ASN A 133 8.42 14.55 0.51
C ASN A 133 7.40 13.91 1.46
N ALA A 134 7.76 12.82 2.15
CA ALA A 134 6.91 12.19 3.15
C ALA A 134 6.57 13.15 4.31
N LYS A 135 7.55 13.93 4.79
CA LYS A 135 7.33 14.97 5.80
C LYS A 135 6.42 16.11 5.30
N LYS A 136 6.52 16.50 4.03
CA LYS A 136 5.58 17.46 3.42
C LYS A 136 4.16 16.89 3.35
N ALA A 137 4.00 15.66 2.87
CA ALA A 137 2.71 14.97 2.83
C ALA A 137 2.06 14.92 4.23
N ARG A 138 2.89 14.67 5.25
CA ARG A 138 2.46 14.64 6.65
C ARG A 138 1.87 15.98 7.12
N VAL A 139 2.53 17.10 6.79
CA VAL A 139 2.05 18.45 7.10
C VAL A 139 0.75 18.77 6.35
N ILE A 140 0.67 18.39 5.08
CA ILE A 140 -0.54 18.59 4.26
C ILE A 140 -1.72 17.80 4.85
N LEU A 141 -1.48 16.58 5.32
CA LEU A 141 -2.50 15.78 6.00
C LEU A 141 -2.96 16.41 7.32
N ASP A 142 -2.06 17.05 8.10
CA ASP A 142 -2.45 17.81 9.31
C ASP A 142 -3.41 18.95 8.97
N TYR A 143 -3.12 19.73 7.92
CA TYR A 143 -4.02 20.79 7.44
C TYR A 143 -5.36 20.24 6.96
N TRP A 144 -5.33 19.13 6.20
CA TRP A 144 -6.55 18.53 5.68
C TRP A 144 -7.43 17.98 6.81
N LYS A 145 -6.83 17.27 7.78
CA LYS A 145 -7.51 16.79 8.99
C LYS A 145 -8.20 17.94 9.73
N LYS A 146 -7.47 19.03 9.97
CA LYS A 146 -8.01 20.21 10.66
C LYS A 146 -9.23 20.78 9.91
N SER A 147 -9.10 20.99 8.60
CA SER A 147 -10.18 21.50 7.74
C SER A 147 -11.41 20.58 7.74
N LEU A 148 -11.20 19.26 7.62
CA LEU A 148 -12.28 18.27 7.67
C LEU A 148 -12.97 18.24 9.03
N HIS A 149 -12.22 18.32 10.14
CA HIS A 149 -12.80 18.35 11.48
C HIS A 149 -13.62 19.63 11.73
N GLU A 150 -13.13 20.79 11.28
CA GLU A 150 -13.88 22.05 11.35
C GLU A 150 -15.18 21.96 10.55
N GLU A 151 -15.14 21.41 9.33
CA GLU A 151 -16.32 21.21 8.49
C GLU A 151 -17.31 20.22 9.11
N MET A 152 -16.82 19.08 9.64
CA MET A 152 -17.66 18.09 10.32
C MET A 152 -18.36 18.66 11.55
N ALA A 153 -17.65 19.48 12.35
CA ALA A 153 -18.22 20.12 13.54
C ALA A 153 -19.29 21.15 13.18
N ASP A 154 -19.05 21.98 12.15
CA ASP A 154 -20.04 22.95 11.68
C ASP A 154 -21.27 22.28 11.03
N ILE A 155 -21.09 21.18 10.29
CA ILE A 155 -22.20 20.37 9.79
C ILE A 155 -23.00 19.78 10.95
N GLU A 156 -22.34 19.20 11.95
CA GLU A 156 -23.00 18.59 13.11
C GLU A 156 -23.85 19.60 13.88
N ALA A 157 -23.31 20.80 14.15
CA ALA A 157 -24.06 21.89 14.77
C ALA A 157 -25.35 22.21 13.98
N LYS A 158 -25.23 22.40 12.66
CA LYS A 158 -26.38 22.70 11.78
C LYS A 158 -27.39 21.57 11.68
N LEU A 159 -26.96 20.31 11.79
CA LEU A 159 -27.87 19.16 11.84
C LEU A 159 -28.63 19.08 13.16
N ASN A 160 -28.07 19.61 14.24
CA ASN A 160 -28.67 19.62 15.57
C ASN A 160 -29.62 20.81 15.79
N ASP A 161 -29.41 21.94 15.11
CA ASP A 161 -30.23 23.16 15.23
C ASP A 161 -31.65 23.08 14.63
N GLY A 162 -31.98 22.04 13.85
CA GLY A 162 -33.35 21.72 13.41
C GLY A 162 -33.63 21.84 11.90
N TYR A 163 -34.58 21.01 11.41
CA TYR A 163 -34.93 20.72 9.99
C TYR A 163 -34.01 19.75 9.20
N SER A 164 -33.20 18.93 9.88
CA SER A 164 -32.47 17.84 9.23
C SER A 164 -33.29 16.54 9.19
N THR A 165 -33.30 15.85 8.06
CA THR A 165 -33.98 14.55 7.93
C THR A 165 -33.16 13.44 8.61
N PRO A 166 -33.80 12.38 9.13
CA PRO A 166 -33.07 11.22 9.67
C PRO A 166 -32.08 10.63 8.66
N THR A 167 -32.45 10.59 7.38
CA THR A 167 -31.59 10.15 6.28
C THR A 167 -30.31 10.98 6.20
N LEU A 168 -30.43 12.32 6.23
CA LEU A 168 -29.27 13.21 6.16
C LEU A 168 -28.31 13.02 7.35
N LYS A 169 -28.85 12.82 8.56
CA LYS A 169 -28.03 12.52 9.75
C LYS A 169 -27.28 11.19 9.61
N THR A 170 -27.93 10.17 9.05
CA THR A 170 -27.31 8.86 8.79
C THR A 170 -26.20 8.98 7.75
N THR A 171 -26.44 9.67 6.63
CA THR A 171 -25.42 9.92 5.60
C THR A 171 -24.23 10.69 6.17
N TYR A 172 -24.47 11.73 6.98
CA TYR A 172 -23.41 12.45 7.67
C TYR A 172 -22.54 11.53 8.53
N ARG A 173 -23.14 10.73 9.42
CA ARG A 173 -22.40 9.80 10.28
C ARG A 173 -21.57 8.80 9.48
N TYR A 174 -22.14 8.28 8.40
CA TYR A 174 -21.43 7.38 7.49
C TYR A 174 -20.22 8.05 6.84
N ASN A 175 -20.39 9.25 6.30
CA ASN A 175 -19.31 10.01 5.65
C ASN A 175 -18.24 10.45 6.66
N ALA A 176 -18.63 10.89 7.85
CA ALA A 176 -17.71 11.24 8.93
C ALA A 176 -16.86 10.02 9.36
N ASN A 177 -17.45 8.83 9.44
CA ASN A 177 -16.70 7.61 9.72
C ASN A 177 -15.69 7.29 8.62
N ILE A 178 -16.06 7.44 7.34
CA ILE A 178 -15.13 7.28 6.22
C ILE A 178 -13.95 8.26 6.35
N VAL A 179 -14.23 9.53 6.64
CA VAL A 179 -13.20 10.56 6.84
C VAL A 179 -12.26 10.17 7.98
N ASN A 180 -12.78 9.81 9.14
CA ASN A 180 -11.95 9.46 10.31
C ASN A 180 -11.08 8.22 10.05
N SER A 181 -11.62 7.18 9.42
CA SER A 181 -10.86 6.00 9.02
C SER A 181 -9.77 6.35 8.02
N PHE A 182 -10.10 7.11 6.97
CA PHE A 182 -9.13 7.55 5.97
C PHE A 182 -7.99 8.34 6.58
N ILE A 183 -8.30 9.29 7.46
CA ILE A 183 -7.28 10.08 8.15
C ILE A 183 -6.36 9.12 8.93
N SER A 184 -6.90 8.23 9.75
CA SER A 184 -6.08 7.24 10.48
C SER A 184 -5.18 6.42 9.57
N ASP A 185 -5.72 5.89 8.46
CA ASP A 185 -4.97 5.07 7.51
C ASP A 185 -3.87 5.88 6.79
N ALA A 186 -4.17 7.11 6.39
CA ALA A 186 -3.21 8.00 5.73
C ALA A 186 -2.06 8.41 6.66
N TYR A 187 -2.35 8.71 7.94
CA TYR A 187 -1.31 8.96 8.95
C TYR A 187 -0.42 7.73 9.10
N PHE A 188 -1.02 6.56 9.26
CA PHE A 188 -0.28 5.32 9.43
C PHE A 188 0.65 5.06 8.23
N TRP A 189 0.14 5.17 7.01
CA TRP A 189 0.93 5.01 5.79
C TRP A 189 2.10 6.00 5.70
N ILE A 190 1.86 7.29 5.89
CA ILE A 190 2.92 8.31 5.81
C ILE A 190 3.96 8.10 6.91
N ASP A 191 3.53 7.86 8.15
CA ASP A 191 4.42 7.70 9.30
C ASP A 191 5.29 6.45 9.16
N ARG A 192 4.76 5.34 8.64
CA ARG A 192 5.57 4.13 8.39
C ARG A 192 6.62 4.36 7.29
N ASN A 193 6.30 5.13 6.26
CA ASN A 193 7.28 5.51 5.23
C ASN A 193 8.37 6.42 5.81
N ILE A 194 8.01 7.40 6.66
CA ILE A 194 9.00 8.25 7.36
C ILE A 194 9.92 7.40 8.23
N GLU A 195 9.37 6.53 9.07
CA GLU A 195 10.15 5.64 9.95
C GLU A 195 11.11 4.76 9.16
N PHE A 196 10.66 4.20 8.04
CA PHE A 196 11.49 3.37 7.18
C PHE A 196 12.61 4.17 6.50
N LEU A 197 12.31 5.35 5.96
CA LEU A 197 13.30 6.21 5.32
C LEU A 197 14.34 6.77 6.30
N GLU A 198 13.94 7.09 7.54
CA GLU A 198 14.88 7.48 8.60
C GLU A 198 15.81 6.33 8.97
N PHE A 199 15.27 5.12 9.10
CA PHE A 199 16.07 3.92 9.32
C PHE A 199 17.09 3.69 8.19
N LEU A 200 16.68 3.84 6.92
CA LEU A 200 17.58 3.69 5.77
C LEU A 200 18.68 4.75 5.76
N ARG A 201 18.34 6.02 6.00
CA ARG A 201 19.29 7.13 6.11
C ARG A 201 20.35 6.85 7.17
N ASP A 202 19.92 6.39 8.34
CA ASP A 202 20.81 6.19 9.49
C ASP A 202 21.71 4.95 9.33
N ASN A 203 21.33 4.03 8.43
CA ASN A 203 22.05 2.77 8.18
C ASN A 203 22.63 2.67 6.75
N ILE A 204 22.73 3.78 6.03
CA ILE A 204 23.02 3.80 4.58
C ILE A 204 24.34 3.12 4.17
N ARG A 205 25.35 3.16 5.04
CA ARG A 205 26.65 2.51 4.80
C ARG A 205 26.62 0.99 5.02
N GLY A 206 25.57 0.49 5.67
CA GLY A 206 25.35 -0.92 5.95
C GLY A 206 24.63 -1.67 4.82
N PHE A 207 23.97 -0.98 3.88
CA PHE A 207 23.22 -1.62 2.82
C PHE A 207 24.05 -1.75 1.54
N ALA A 208 24.32 -2.99 1.11
CA ALA A 208 24.68 -3.23 -0.28
C ALA A 208 23.45 -3.79 -1.00
N VAL A 209 22.78 -2.93 -1.77
CA VAL A 209 21.69 -3.29 -2.68
C VAL A 209 22.34 -3.80 -3.97
N GLN A 210 22.24 -5.10 -4.20
CA GLN A 210 22.45 -5.71 -5.50
C GLN A 210 21.11 -6.25 -5.94
N TYR A 211 20.26 -5.39 -6.50
CA TYR A 211 18.89 -5.74 -6.84
C TYR A 211 18.79 -7.12 -7.52
N PRO A 212 17.89 -8.03 -7.06
CA PRO A 212 16.86 -7.86 -6.01
C PRO A 212 17.34 -8.10 -4.56
N PHE A 213 18.65 -8.22 -4.33
CA PHE A 213 19.24 -8.61 -3.05
C PHE A 213 19.62 -7.42 -2.17
N TYR A 214 19.23 -7.48 -0.90
CA TYR A 214 19.66 -6.54 0.14
C TYR A 214 20.64 -7.24 1.07
N ASN A 215 21.91 -6.85 1.01
CA ASN A 215 22.90 -7.34 1.94
C ASN A 215 22.93 -6.41 3.17
N VAL A 216 22.33 -6.88 4.25
CA VAL A 216 22.34 -6.21 5.57
C VAL A 216 23.29 -7.00 6.48
N PRO A 217 24.45 -6.44 6.88
CA PRO A 217 25.51 -7.20 7.54
C PRO A 217 25.17 -7.60 8.98
N ASP A 218 24.31 -6.83 9.65
CA ASP A 218 23.92 -7.05 11.04
C ASP A 218 22.52 -7.69 11.15
N THR A 219 22.41 -8.74 11.98
CA THR A 219 21.17 -9.51 12.16
C THR A 219 20.05 -8.65 12.75
N ASN A 220 20.35 -7.78 13.70
CA ASN A 220 19.33 -6.92 14.33
C ASN A 220 18.81 -5.88 13.33
N THR A 221 19.72 -5.25 12.58
CA THR A 221 19.41 -4.30 11.50
C THR A 221 18.56 -4.96 10.42
N ARG A 222 18.84 -6.22 10.09
CA ARG A 222 18.07 -7.00 9.11
C ARG A 222 16.64 -7.27 9.58
N GLU A 223 16.46 -7.72 10.83
CA GLU A 223 15.11 -7.95 11.36
C GLU A 223 14.31 -6.64 11.47
N ARG A 224 14.98 -5.55 11.88
CA ARG A 224 14.36 -4.22 11.89
C ARG A 224 13.96 -3.75 10.49
N PHE A 225 14.81 -3.96 9.49
CA PHE A 225 14.48 -3.65 8.09
C PHE A 225 13.22 -4.40 7.66
N LYS A 226 13.15 -5.72 7.88
CA LYS A 226 11.98 -6.54 7.51
C LYS A 226 10.71 -6.06 8.20
N GLU A 227 10.78 -5.76 9.49
CA GLU A 227 9.67 -5.26 10.28
C GLU A 227 9.13 -3.93 9.72
N LEU A 228 10.03 -2.96 9.49
CA LEU A 228 9.66 -1.65 8.97
C LEU A 228 9.13 -1.72 7.54
N HIS A 229 9.74 -2.55 6.70
CA HIS A 229 9.27 -2.80 5.34
C HIS A 229 7.85 -3.40 5.35
N ALA A 230 7.60 -4.42 6.18
CA ALA A 230 6.28 -5.03 6.31
C ALA A 230 5.23 -4.01 6.81
N LYS A 231 5.60 -3.16 7.77
CA LYS A 231 4.74 -2.07 8.27
C LYS A 231 4.42 -1.04 7.19
N ARG A 232 5.40 -0.68 6.35
CA ARG A 232 5.20 0.20 5.20
C ARG A 232 4.20 -0.40 4.22
N GLU A 233 4.35 -1.67 3.87
CA GLU A 233 3.43 -2.39 2.97
C GLU A 233 2.01 -2.49 3.55
N ASP A 234 1.87 -2.79 4.85
CA ASP A 234 0.58 -2.75 5.53
C ASP A 234 -0.06 -1.36 5.44
N GLY A 235 0.72 -0.29 5.65
CA GLY A 235 0.22 1.07 5.51
C GLY A 235 -0.27 1.40 4.10
N LEU A 236 0.47 0.95 3.07
CA LEU A 236 0.02 1.10 1.69
C LEU A 236 -1.29 0.33 1.46
N ASN A 237 -1.38 -0.92 1.91
CA ASN A 237 -2.57 -1.76 1.74
C ASN A 237 -3.83 -1.15 2.39
N ARG A 238 -3.67 -0.39 3.48
CA ARG A 238 -4.78 0.34 4.11
C ARG A 238 -5.24 1.53 3.29
N VAL A 239 -4.35 2.24 2.59
CA VAL A 239 -4.73 3.46 1.86
C VAL A 239 -5.22 3.18 0.43
N ILE A 240 -4.79 2.09 -0.21
CA ILE A 240 -5.19 1.76 -1.60
C ILE A 240 -6.66 1.32 -1.72
N VAL A 241 -7.34 1.10 -0.61
CA VAL A 241 -8.79 0.86 -0.59
C VAL A 241 -9.57 2.11 -1.02
N TYR A 242 -8.99 3.30 -0.82
CA TYR A 242 -9.54 4.59 -1.23
C TYR A 242 -9.26 4.84 -2.73
N PRO A 243 -10.28 4.98 -3.60
CA PRO A 243 -10.10 5.00 -5.05
C PRO A 243 -9.06 6.01 -5.57
N PRO A 244 -9.03 7.27 -5.10
CA PRO A 244 -8.03 8.24 -5.55
C PRO A 244 -6.59 7.81 -5.25
N PHE A 245 -6.39 7.06 -4.16
CA PHE A 245 -5.07 6.60 -3.71
C PHE A 245 -4.64 5.28 -4.37
N ARG A 246 -5.59 4.47 -4.85
CA ARG A 246 -5.28 3.28 -5.64
C ARG A 246 -4.58 3.61 -6.96
N ALA A 247 -4.99 4.71 -7.61
CA ALA A 247 -4.49 5.11 -8.93
C ALA A 247 -3.04 5.62 -8.93
N MET A 248 -2.34 5.57 -7.79
CA MET A 248 -0.91 5.89 -7.67
C MET A 248 0.03 4.71 -7.97
N ILE A 249 -0.49 3.52 -8.25
CA ILE A 249 0.31 2.35 -8.57
C ILE A 249 0.27 2.15 -10.10
N PHE A 250 1.03 2.95 -10.86
CA PHE A 250 1.20 2.77 -12.31
C PHE A 250 2.54 3.31 -12.80
#